data_AF-A0A9Q0XDM9-F1
#
_entry.id   AF-A0A9Q0XDM9-F1
#
_cell.length_a   1.000
_cell.length_b   1.000
_cell.length_c   1.000
_cell.angle_alpha   90.00
_cell.angle_beta   90.00
_cell.angle_gamma   90.00
#
_symmetry.space_group_name_H-M   'P 1'
#
loop_
_entity.id
_entity.type
_entity.pdbx_description
1 polymer ?
#
loop_
_entity_poly.entity_id
_entity_poly.type
_entity_poly.pdbx_seq_one_letter_code
_entity_poly.pdbx_strand_id
1 'polypeptide(L)'
;MASGSSGTSASEVSTPSGNAAQRKKLVSICDHCKVKMQLVADLLLLSSESRPVHAESLSACGESFEKCRDTIIARTKGLSILTHDVQSQLNMGRFAEVGEILAELGELVVSLTEYSAHAAYLAAVETPGAQPASPGLVDRYKVTRCKHEVEHGCGVLKSTPLAEMSPQLLLEVSQNMSKNLKFLTDACVLASEKTKDSWHLLRRSDPSSHCRSWVIVGDQEPPSRRVSGLAEDGQRVYFLPNSQPQTST
;
A
#
# COMPACT_ATOMS: atom_id res chain seq x y z
N MET A 1 -47.97 57.03 -8.25
CA MET A 1 -48.35 56.33 -7.00
C MET A 1 -47.77 54.94 -7.05
N ALA A 2 -47.24 54.50 -5.90
CA ALA A 2 -46.30 53.40 -5.74
C ALA A 2 -46.91 52.01 -5.91
N SER A 3 -46.07 51.03 -6.26
CA SER A 3 -46.08 49.67 -5.71
C SER A 3 -44.75 49.01 -6.03
N GLY A 4 -43.84 49.04 -5.06
CA GLY A 4 -42.62 48.24 -5.07
C GLY A 4 -42.90 46.89 -4.44
N SER A 5 -42.42 45.82 -5.07
CA SER A 5 -42.36 44.48 -4.48
C SER A 5 -40.89 44.13 -4.21
N SER A 6 -40.55 44.22 -2.93
CA SER A 6 -39.31 43.70 -2.36
C SER A 6 -39.45 42.19 -2.18
N GLY A 7 -38.67 41.41 -2.92
CA GLY A 7 -38.55 39.96 -2.77
C GLY A 7 -37.19 39.62 -2.16
N THR A 8 -37.21 39.29 -0.87
CA THR A 8 -36.09 38.87 -0.01
C THR A 8 -35.19 37.81 -0.63
N SER A 9 -33.89 38.10 -0.71
CA SER A 9 -32.83 37.12 -0.96
C SER A 9 -32.69 36.20 0.25
N ALA A 10 -33.04 34.93 0.08
CA ALA A 10 -32.73 33.87 1.03
C ALA A 10 -31.21 33.66 1.03
N SER A 11 -30.53 34.22 2.03
CA SER A 11 -29.17 33.82 2.38
C SER A 11 -29.28 32.48 3.10
N GLU A 12 -28.88 31.40 2.43
CA GLU A 12 -28.66 30.09 3.06
C GLU A 12 -27.56 30.26 4.12
N VAL A 13 -27.98 30.38 5.38
CA VAL A 13 -27.10 30.29 6.53
C VAL A 13 -26.60 28.85 6.62
N SER A 14 -25.36 28.65 6.22
CA SER A 14 -24.60 27.41 6.43
C SER A 14 -24.54 27.16 7.94
N THR A 15 -25.25 26.13 8.40
CA THR A 15 -25.27 25.74 9.80
C THR A 15 -23.88 25.23 10.24
N PRO A 16 -23.36 25.65 11.41
CA PRO A 16 -22.01 25.29 11.87
C PRO A 16 -21.82 23.79 12.18
N SER A 17 -22.92 23.02 12.21
CA SER A 17 -22.92 21.57 12.50
C SER A 17 -22.37 20.72 11.35
N GLY A 18 -22.66 21.08 10.09
CA GLY A 18 -22.23 20.31 8.90
C GLY A 18 -20.72 20.25 8.73
N ASN A 19 -20.04 21.36 9.01
CA ASN A 19 -18.58 21.46 8.88
C ASN A 19 -17.83 20.59 9.89
N ALA A 20 -18.41 20.31 11.07
CA ALA A 20 -17.78 19.45 12.06
C ALA A 20 -17.80 17.97 11.64
N ALA A 21 -18.93 17.48 11.11
CA ALA A 21 -19.05 16.13 10.59
C ALA A 21 -18.15 15.91 9.36
N GLN A 22 -18.14 16.87 8.42
CA GLN A 22 -17.27 16.82 7.25
C GLN A 22 -15.78 16.80 7.61
N ARG A 23 -15.36 17.57 8.61
CA ARG A 23 -13.98 17.55 9.10
C ARG A 23 -13.61 16.21 9.75
N LYS A 24 -14.51 15.59 10.51
CA LYS A 24 -14.27 14.24 11.08
C LYS A 24 -14.13 13.19 9.97
N LYS A 25 -15.00 13.23 8.96
CA LYS A 25 -14.90 12.35 7.78
C LYS A 25 -13.58 12.56 7.04
N LEU A 26 -13.18 13.82 6.86
CA LEU A 26 -11.91 14.17 6.22
C LEU A 26 -10.70 13.60 6.98
N VAL A 27 -10.68 13.72 8.31
CA VAL A 27 -9.62 13.12 9.14
C VAL A 27 -9.56 11.60 8.93
N SER A 28 -10.72 10.92 8.92
CA SER A 28 -10.77 9.47 8.66
C SER A 28 -10.20 9.10 7.28
N ILE A 29 -10.45 9.92 6.24
CA ILE A 29 -9.90 9.70 4.91
C ILE A 29 -8.37 9.91 4.91
N CYS A 30 -7.88 10.95 5.57
CA CYS A 30 -6.45 11.20 5.72
C CYS A 30 -5.75 10.03 6.42
N ASP A 31 -6.32 9.54 7.53
CA ASP A 31 -5.78 8.41 8.28
C ASP A 31 -5.75 7.15 7.42
N HIS A 32 -6.83 6.87 6.67
CA HIS A 32 -6.86 5.75 5.73
C HIS A 32 -5.77 5.87 4.67
N CYS A 33 -5.66 7.02 3.99
CA CYS A 33 -4.66 7.24 2.95
C CYS A 33 -3.25 7.07 3.52
N LYS A 34 -2.98 7.64 4.71
CA LYS A 34 -1.70 7.52 5.39
C LYS A 34 -1.34 6.06 5.68
N VAL A 35 -2.23 5.30 6.31
CA VAL A 35 -1.98 3.89 6.65
C VAL A 35 -1.80 3.07 5.38
N LYS A 36 -2.64 3.31 4.37
CA LYS A 36 -2.60 2.65 3.06
C LYS A 36 -1.27 2.88 2.36
N MET A 37 -0.78 4.13 2.34
CA MET A 37 0.50 4.50 1.73
C MET A 37 1.69 3.93 2.51
N GLN A 38 1.64 4.01 3.84
CA GLN A 38 2.70 3.46 4.70
C GLN A 38 2.86 1.96 4.51
N LEU A 39 1.75 1.21 4.47
CA LEU A 39 1.76 -0.23 4.23
C LEU A 39 2.47 -0.58 2.92
N VAL A 40 2.20 0.15 1.83
CA VAL A 40 2.84 -0.11 0.53
C VAL A 40 4.31 0.23 0.56
N ALA A 41 4.68 1.34 1.18
CA ALA A 41 6.08 1.72 1.35
C ALA A 41 6.84 0.67 2.18
N ASP A 42 6.25 0.17 3.26
CA ASP A 42 6.85 -0.86 4.10
C ASP A 42 7.06 -2.16 3.33
N LEU A 43 6.04 -2.61 2.59
CA LEU A 43 6.08 -3.85 1.83
C LEU A 43 7.05 -3.80 0.64
N LEU A 44 7.11 -2.67 -0.08
CA LEU A 44 7.83 -2.58 -1.35
C LEU A 44 9.21 -1.94 -1.24
N LEU A 45 9.39 -0.97 -0.35
CA LEU A 45 10.63 -0.20 -0.26
C LEU A 45 11.47 -0.59 0.97
N LEU A 46 10.83 -0.91 2.09
CA LEU A 46 11.53 -1.14 3.36
C LEU A 46 11.76 -2.62 3.68
N SER A 47 11.03 -3.54 3.03
CA SER A 47 11.17 -4.99 3.26
C SER A 47 12.36 -5.64 2.54
N SER A 48 13.15 -4.90 1.75
CA SER A 48 14.37 -5.38 1.05
C SER A 48 14.18 -6.55 0.06
N GLU A 49 12.96 -7.08 -0.11
CA GLU A 49 12.67 -8.17 -1.03
C GLU A 49 12.55 -7.62 -2.46
N SER A 50 13.63 -7.71 -3.25
CA SER A 50 13.62 -7.36 -4.68
C SER A 50 12.86 -8.41 -5.49
N ARG A 51 11.54 -8.42 -5.38
CA ARG A 51 10.64 -9.25 -6.17
C ARG A 51 9.86 -8.37 -7.16
N PRO A 52 9.49 -8.92 -8.33
CA PRO A 52 8.62 -8.19 -9.25
C PRO A 52 7.30 -7.90 -8.54
N VAL A 53 6.88 -6.64 -8.57
CA VAL A 53 5.59 -6.23 -8.05
C VAL A 53 4.56 -6.68 -9.06
N HIS A 54 3.69 -7.60 -8.69
CA HIS A 54 2.52 -7.89 -9.51
C HIS A 54 1.40 -7.05 -8.91
N ALA A 55 0.99 -6.00 -9.59
CA ALA A 55 -0.21 -5.25 -9.28
C ALA A 55 -1.07 -5.21 -10.55
N GLU A 56 -2.38 -5.20 -10.41
CA GLU A 56 -3.28 -5.04 -11.57
C GLU A 56 -2.95 -3.75 -12.34
N SER A 57 -2.52 -2.73 -11.60
CA SER A 57 -1.97 -1.45 -12.06
C SER A 57 -0.79 -1.59 -13.03
N LEU A 58 0.03 -2.64 -12.91
CA LEU A 58 1.28 -2.83 -13.65
C LEU A 58 1.11 -3.60 -14.97
N SER A 59 -0.10 -4.09 -15.26
CA SER A 59 -0.44 -4.78 -16.52
C SER A 59 -0.11 -3.96 -17.78
N ALA A 60 -0.14 -2.63 -17.68
CA ALA A 60 0.18 -1.72 -18.79
C ALA A 60 1.69 -1.59 -19.10
N CYS A 61 2.56 -1.91 -18.13
CA CYS A 61 4.00 -1.68 -18.24
C CYS A 61 4.77 -2.95 -18.65
N GLY A 62 4.30 -4.13 -18.24
CA GLY A 62 4.99 -5.39 -18.52
C GLY A 62 6.46 -5.38 -18.06
N GLU A 63 7.36 -5.91 -18.88
CA GLU A 63 8.80 -6.03 -18.61
C GLU A 63 9.64 -4.82 -19.07
N SER A 64 9.01 -3.75 -19.58
CA SER A 64 9.74 -2.61 -20.14
C SER A 64 10.00 -1.51 -19.11
N PHE A 65 11.27 -1.31 -18.76
CA PHE A 65 11.69 -0.23 -17.86
C PHE A 65 11.29 1.16 -18.37
N GLU A 66 11.38 1.40 -19.68
CA GLU A 66 11.04 2.70 -20.27
C GLU A 66 9.54 3.03 -20.13
N LYS A 67 8.66 2.06 -20.37
CA LYS A 67 7.21 2.22 -20.14
C LYS A 67 6.90 2.47 -18.67
N CYS A 68 7.63 1.81 -17.77
CA CYS A 68 7.53 2.03 -16.33
C CYS A 68 7.88 3.47 -15.98
N ARG A 69 9.02 3.96 -16.49
CA ARG A 69 9.49 5.34 -16.31
C ARG A 69 8.49 6.36 -16.85
N ASP A 70 7.97 6.16 -18.05
CA ASP A 70 7.01 7.10 -18.64
C ASP A 70 5.71 7.17 -17.83
N THR A 71 5.28 6.03 -17.29
CA THR A 71 4.13 5.97 -16.39
C THR A 71 4.40 6.68 -15.06
N ILE A 72 5.58 6.48 -14.46
CA ILE A 72 6.01 7.21 -13.24
C ILE A 72 5.97 8.72 -13.48
N ILE A 73 6.48 9.19 -14.63
CA ILE A 73 6.44 10.61 -15.00
C ILE A 73 4.99 11.11 -15.09
N ALA A 74 4.11 10.37 -15.78
CA ALA A 74 2.71 10.74 -15.91
C ALA A 74 2.00 10.80 -14.54
N ARG A 75 2.24 9.81 -13.66
CA ARG A 75 1.69 9.75 -12.30
C ARG A 75 2.22 10.88 -11.42
N THR A 76 3.50 11.23 -11.52
CA THR A 76 4.10 12.36 -10.80
C THR A 76 3.47 13.69 -11.22
N LYS A 77 3.18 13.88 -12.52
CA LYS A 77 2.45 15.07 -13.00
C LYS A 77 1.04 15.14 -12.41
N GLY A 78 0.33 14.00 -12.41
CA GLY A 78 -0.98 13.90 -11.75
C GLY A 78 -0.92 14.26 -10.26
N LEU A 79 0.15 13.84 -9.56
CA LEU A 79 0.32 14.10 -8.13
C LEU A 79 0.45 15.59 -7.86
N SER A 80 1.20 16.32 -8.69
CA SER A 80 1.31 17.78 -8.59
C SER A 80 -0.04 18.48 -8.78
N ILE A 81 -0.86 17.99 -9.72
CA ILE A 81 -2.20 18.54 -9.98
C ILE A 81 -3.11 18.30 -8.77
N LEU A 82 -3.24 17.06 -8.31
CA LEU A 82 -4.09 16.74 -7.16
C LEU A 82 -3.63 17.46 -5.88
N THR A 83 -2.33 17.62 -5.67
CA THR A 83 -1.79 18.37 -4.52
C THR A 83 -2.25 19.83 -4.56
N HIS A 84 -2.17 20.46 -5.73
CA HIS A 84 -2.66 21.83 -5.91
C HIS A 84 -4.18 21.92 -5.69
N ASP A 85 -4.95 20.95 -6.22
CA ASP A 85 -6.40 20.94 -6.09
C ASP A 85 -6.84 20.73 -4.64
N VAL A 86 -6.19 19.83 -3.89
CA VAL A 86 -6.38 19.69 -2.43
C VAL A 86 -6.18 21.03 -1.74
N GLN A 87 -5.05 21.72 -2.02
CA GLN A 87 -4.74 22.99 -1.38
C GLN A 87 -5.77 24.07 -1.73
N SER A 88 -6.16 24.17 -2.99
CA SER A 88 -7.16 25.11 -3.48
C SER A 88 -8.53 24.89 -2.83
N GLN A 89 -9.02 23.64 -2.82
CA GLN A 89 -10.33 23.30 -2.24
C GLN A 89 -10.36 23.42 -0.73
N LEU A 90 -9.23 23.14 -0.06
CA LEU A 90 -9.08 23.35 1.38
C LEU A 90 -9.19 24.84 1.73
N ASN A 91 -8.56 25.71 0.94
CA ASN A 91 -8.64 27.17 1.12
C ASN A 91 -10.06 27.72 0.90
N MET A 92 -10.86 27.06 0.05
CA MET A 92 -12.27 27.37 -0.17
C MET A 92 -13.20 26.76 0.89
N GLY A 93 -12.68 25.96 1.83
CA GLY A 93 -13.46 25.30 2.89
C GLY A 93 -14.30 24.12 2.41
N ARG A 94 -14.04 23.58 1.22
CA ARG A 94 -14.82 22.49 0.60
C ARG A 94 -14.33 21.11 1.04
N PHE A 95 -14.53 20.78 2.30
CA PHE A 95 -13.97 19.54 2.90
C PHE A 95 -14.46 18.23 2.26
N ALA A 96 -15.66 18.21 1.68
CA ALA A 96 -16.17 17.04 0.97
C ALA A 96 -15.36 16.76 -0.31
N GLU A 97 -15.16 17.79 -1.15
CA GLU A 97 -14.35 17.71 -2.37
C GLU A 97 -12.89 17.35 -2.03
N VAL A 98 -12.33 17.96 -0.98
CA VAL A 98 -10.97 17.63 -0.51
C VAL A 98 -10.85 16.14 -0.16
N GLY A 99 -11.87 15.55 0.47
CA GLY A 99 -11.89 14.14 0.81
C GLY A 99 -11.82 13.23 -0.42
N GLU A 100 -12.55 13.56 -1.48
CA GLU A 100 -12.54 12.81 -2.74
C GLU A 100 -11.19 12.93 -3.45
N ILE A 101 -10.64 14.15 -3.55
CA ILE A 101 -9.33 14.39 -4.16
C ILE A 101 -8.21 13.70 -3.35
N LEU A 102 -8.30 13.68 -2.02
CA LEU A 102 -7.33 12.98 -1.17
C LEU A 102 -7.38 11.46 -1.36
N ALA A 103 -8.57 10.88 -1.51
CA ALA A 103 -8.69 9.45 -1.80
C ALA A 103 -8.04 9.12 -3.15
N GLU A 104 -8.27 9.94 -4.18
CA GLU A 104 -7.61 9.80 -5.48
C GLU A 104 -6.08 9.97 -5.38
N LEU A 105 -5.63 10.96 -4.61
CA LEU A 105 -4.20 11.20 -4.35
C LEU A 105 -3.55 10.00 -3.64
N GLY A 106 -4.23 9.40 -2.66
CA GLY A 106 -3.78 8.19 -1.98
C GLY A 106 -3.57 7.01 -2.94
N GLU A 107 -4.55 6.73 -3.80
CA GLU A 107 -4.42 5.70 -4.84
C GLU A 107 -3.29 6.02 -5.83
N LEU A 108 -3.13 7.29 -6.20
CA LEU A 108 -2.09 7.72 -7.11
C LEU A 108 -0.69 7.49 -6.52
N VAL A 109 -0.48 7.79 -5.24
CA VAL A 109 0.81 7.55 -4.57
C VAL A 109 1.08 6.06 -4.39
N VAL A 110 0.06 5.27 -4.05
CA VAL A 110 0.16 3.80 -4.04
C VAL A 110 0.64 3.31 -5.41
N SER A 111 -0.04 3.72 -6.49
CA SER A 111 0.33 3.33 -7.86
C SER A 111 1.75 3.77 -8.20
N LEU A 112 2.13 5.01 -7.89
CA LEU A 112 3.49 5.53 -8.10
C LEU A 112 4.53 4.64 -7.41
N THR A 113 4.26 4.23 -6.16
CA THR A 113 5.16 3.38 -5.38
C THR A 113 5.30 1.98 -6.01
N GLU A 114 4.20 1.38 -6.48
CA GLU A 114 4.22 0.10 -7.20
C GLU A 114 5.08 0.17 -8.46
N TYR A 115 4.91 1.22 -9.27
CA TYR A 115 5.70 1.45 -10.48
C TYR A 115 7.18 1.70 -10.16
N SER A 116 7.49 2.49 -9.13
CA SER A 116 8.87 2.73 -8.71
C SER A 116 9.56 1.45 -8.24
N ALA A 117 8.88 0.63 -7.44
CA ALA A 117 9.41 -0.65 -6.98
C ALA A 117 9.63 -1.64 -8.15
N HIS A 118 8.70 -1.71 -9.10
CA HIS A 118 8.85 -2.55 -10.29
C HIS A 118 9.98 -2.07 -11.21
N ALA A 119 10.11 -0.76 -11.44
CA ALA A 119 11.23 -0.18 -12.19
C ALA A 119 12.58 -0.49 -11.54
N ALA A 120 12.66 -0.41 -10.20
CA ALA A 120 13.85 -0.77 -9.45
C ALA A 120 14.19 -2.27 -9.61
N TYR A 121 13.18 -3.16 -9.60
CA TYR A 121 13.38 -4.57 -9.89
C TYR A 121 13.93 -4.81 -11.30
N LEU A 122 13.34 -4.19 -12.33
CA LEU A 122 13.82 -4.34 -13.71
C LEU A 122 15.26 -3.85 -13.87
N ALA A 123 15.61 -2.70 -13.28
CA ALA A 123 16.97 -2.19 -13.28
C ALA A 123 17.96 -3.12 -12.55
N ALA A 124 17.53 -3.75 -11.45
CA ALA A 124 18.36 -4.69 -10.71
C ALA A 124 18.63 -5.98 -11.50
N VAL A 125 17.61 -6.53 -12.19
CA VAL A 125 17.76 -7.78 -12.97
C VAL A 125 18.62 -7.58 -14.23
N GLU A 126 18.65 -6.37 -14.80
CA GLU A 126 19.53 -6.03 -15.92
C GLU A 126 21.03 -6.03 -15.53
N THR A 127 21.35 -6.01 -14.23
CA THR A 127 22.74 -6.00 -13.77
C THR A 127 23.43 -7.35 -14.06
N PRO A 128 24.60 -7.37 -14.73
CA PRO A 128 25.31 -8.62 -15.01
C PRO A 128 25.61 -9.42 -13.74
N GLY A 129 25.17 -10.69 -13.73
CA GLY A 129 25.31 -11.58 -12.57
C GLY A 129 24.13 -11.55 -11.59
N ALA A 130 23.16 -10.65 -11.77
CA ALA A 130 21.89 -10.71 -11.05
C ALA A 130 21.09 -11.94 -11.52
N GLN A 131 20.34 -12.54 -10.61
CA GLN A 131 19.41 -13.63 -10.91
C GLN A 131 17.99 -13.14 -10.67
N PRO A 132 17.05 -13.41 -11.60
CA PRO A 132 15.66 -13.01 -11.41
C PRO A 132 15.06 -13.71 -10.20
N ALA A 133 14.18 -13.01 -9.50
CA ALA A 133 13.54 -13.56 -8.31
C ALA A 133 12.59 -14.70 -8.68
N SER A 134 12.72 -15.84 -8.00
CA SER A 134 11.78 -16.96 -8.18
C SER A 134 10.42 -16.61 -7.54
N PRO A 135 9.29 -16.75 -8.26
CA PRO A 135 7.98 -16.45 -7.71
C PRO A 135 7.64 -17.43 -6.58
N GLY A 136 7.10 -16.89 -5.48
CA GLY A 136 6.66 -17.69 -4.34
C GLY A 136 5.42 -18.55 -4.63
N LEU A 137 4.90 -19.19 -3.59
CA LEU A 137 3.61 -19.87 -3.62
C LEU A 137 2.45 -18.88 -3.80
N VAL A 138 2.57 -17.72 -3.14
CA VAL A 138 1.62 -16.62 -3.19
C VAL A 138 2.36 -15.29 -3.37
N ASP A 139 1.66 -14.32 -3.94
CA ASP A 139 2.12 -12.94 -3.96
C ASP A 139 1.88 -12.29 -2.58
N ARG A 140 2.96 -12.16 -1.81
CA ARG A 140 2.92 -11.61 -0.45
C ARG A 140 2.41 -10.17 -0.42
N TYR A 141 2.74 -9.38 -1.44
CA TYR A 141 2.28 -7.99 -1.54
C TYR A 141 0.77 -7.94 -1.70
N LYS A 142 0.22 -8.66 -2.70
CA LYS A 142 -1.24 -8.67 -2.95
C LYS A 142 -2.03 -9.26 -1.79
N VAL A 143 -1.58 -10.36 -1.19
CA VAL A 143 -2.27 -10.98 -0.05
C VAL A 143 -2.32 -10.01 1.14
N THR A 144 -1.22 -9.33 1.44
CA THR A 144 -1.18 -8.36 2.55
C THR A 144 -2.06 -7.13 2.25
N ARG A 145 -2.05 -6.65 1.01
CA ARG A 145 -2.94 -5.59 0.53
C ARG A 145 -4.42 -5.96 0.69
N CYS A 146 -4.83 -7.12 0.19
CA CYS A 146 -6.22 -7.57 0.27
C CYS A 146 -6.67 -7.78 1.72
N LYS A 147 -5.80 -8.31 2.58
CA LYS A 147 -6.07 -8.40 4.02
C LYS A 147 -6.36 -7.02 4.61
N HIS A 148 -5.50 -6.04 4.35
CA HIS A 148 -5.68 -4.66 4.84
C HIS A 148 -7.00 -4.05 4.34
N GLU A 149 -7.35 -4.23 3.07
CA GLU A 149 -8.62 -3.72 2.52
C GLU A 149 -9.85 -4.35 3.18
N VAL A 150 -9.79 -5.65 3.52
CA VAL A 150 -10.86 -6.33 4.28
C VAL A 150 -10.95 -5.80 5.72
N GLU A 151 -9.82 -5.62 6.39
CA GLU A 151 -9.76 -5.06 7.75
C GLU A 151 -10.30 -3.63 7.79
N HIS A 152 -9.92 -2.82 6.79
CA HIS A 152 -10.44 -1.48 6.62
C HIS A 152 -11.95 -1.47 6.38
N GLY A 153 -12.46 -2.30 5.45
CA GLY A 153 -13.90 -2.43 5.22
C GLY A 153 -14.67 -2.83 6.48
N CYS A 154 -14.14 -3.78 7.25
CA CYS A 154 -14.67 -4.12 8.58
C CYS A 154 -14.63 -2.92 9.55
N GLY A 155 -13.56 -2.14 9.52
CA GLY A 155 -13.40 -0.93 10.31
C GLY A 155 -14.49 0.09 10.01
N VAL A 156 -14.73 0.39 8.72
CA VAL A 156 -15.78 1.31 8.27
C VAL A 156 -17.16 0.88 8.77
N LEU A 157 -17.49 -0.41 8.69
CA LEU A 157 -18.76 -0.94 9.21
C LEU A 157 -18.90 -0.81 10.73
N LYS A 158 -17.79 -0.90 11.47
CA LYS A 158 -17.78 -0.78 12.94
C LYS A 158 -17.82 0.67 13.41
N SER A 159 -17.15 1.58 12.70
CA SER A 159 -16.99 2.97 13.12
C SER A 159 -18.10 3.89 12.63
N THR A 160 -18.79 3.52 11.55
CA THR A 160 -19.84 4.35 10.98
C THR A 160 -21.12 4.20 11.82
N PRO A 161 -21.77 5.30 12.24
CA PRO A 161 -22.99 5.24 13.02
C PRO A 161 -24.18 4.82 12.15
N LEU A 162 -25.18 4.16 12.76
CA LEU A 162 -26.34 3.62 12.03
C LEU A 162 -27.11 4.70 11.23
N ALA A 163 -27.11 5.96 11.71
CA ALA A 163 -27.75 7.08 11.02
C ALA A 163 -27.07 7.48 9.70
N GLU A 164 -25.78 7.16 9.53
CA GLU A 164 -24.99 7.47 8.34
C GLU A 164 -24.78 6.24 7.43
N MET A 165 -25.32 5.09 7.83
CA MET A 165 -25.28 3.84 7.07
C MET A 165 -26.24 3.90 5.88
N SER A 166 -25.76 4.43 4.76
CA SER A 166 -26.51 4.40 3.51
C SER A 166 -26.45 2.99 2.88
N PRO A 167 -27.52 2.57 2.17
CA PRO A 167 -27.50 1.33 1.39
C PRO A 167 -26.36 1.27 0.36
N GLN A 168 -25.98 2.43 -0.19
CA GLN A 168 -24.89 2.58 -1.15
C GLN A 168 -23.54 2.27 -0.50
N LEU A 169 -23.28 2.82 0.69
CA LEU A 169 -22.04 2.55 1.42
C LEU A 169 -21.92 1.06 1.79
N LEU A 170 -23.01 0.45 2.27
CA LEU A 170 -23.04 -0.98 2.59
C LEU A 170 -22.75 -1.85 1.37
N LEU A 171 -23.34 -1.50 0.21
CA LEU A 171 -23.10 -2.22 -1.03
C LEU A 171 -21.65 -2.09 -1.49
N GLU A 172 -21.09 -0.87 -1.46
CA GLU A 172 -19.72 -0.58 -1.86
C GLU A 172 -18.71 -1.37 -0.99
N VAL A 173 -18.84 -1.27 0.33
CA VAL A 173 -17.97 -1.98 1.28
C VAL A 173 -18.09 -3.48 1.12
N SER A 174 -19.31 -4.01 0.99
CA SER A 174 -19.55 -5.45 0.81
C SER A 174 -18.95 -5.98 -0.50
N GLN A 175 -19.11 -5.23 -1.61
CA GLN A 175 -18.52 -5.61 -2.89
C GLN A 175 -16.99 -5.58 -2.85
N ASN A 176 -16.40 -4.54 -2.24
CA ASN A 176 -14.96 -4.44 -2.09
C ASN A 176 -14.40 -5.60 -1.23
N MET A 177 -15.02 -5.89 -0.08
CA MET A 177 -14.63 -7.01 0.77
C MET A 177 -14.76 -8.35 0.04
N SER A 178 -15.87 -8.56 -0.68
CA SER A 178 -16.10 -9.79 -1.45
C SER A 178 -15.04 -10.00 -2.53
N LYS A 179 -14.65 -8.94 -3.26
CA LYS A 179 -13.57 -9.00 -4.26
C LYS A 179 -12.24 -9.40 -3.62
N ASN A 180 -11.87 -8.78 -2.50
CA ASN A 180 -10.63 -9.08 -1.80
C ASN A 180 -10.63 -10.49 -1.19
N LEU A 181 -11.74 -10.94 -0.60
CA LEU A 181 -11.89 -12.30 -0.09
C LEU A 181 -11.82 -13.36 -1.19
N LYS A 182 -12.42 -13.08 -2.35
CA LYS A 182 -12.31 -13.94 -3.53
C LYS A 182 -10.85 -14.07 -3.96
N PHE A 183 -10.13 -12.95 -4.07
CA PHE A 183 -8.70 -12.97 -4.39
C PHE A 183 -7.89 -13.80 -3.38
N LEU A 184 -8.12 -13.60 -2.07
CA LEU A 184 -7.45 -14.37 -1.02
C LEU A 184 -7.76 -15.87 -1.12
N THR A 185 -9.00 -16.22 -1.44
CA THR A 185 -9.43 -17.62 -1.61
C THR A 185 -8.74 -18.24 -2.82
N ASP A 186 -8.75 -17.56 -3.97
CA ASP A 186 -8.12 -18.02 -5.20
C ASP A 186 -6.60 -18.17 -5.01
N ALA A 187 -5.95 -17.24 -4.30
CA ALA A 187 -4.53 -17.35 -3.94
C ALA A 187 -4.24 -18.56 -3.04
N CYS A 188 -5.10 -18.86 -2.07
CA CYS A 188 -4.98 -20.06 -1.22
C CYS A 188 -5.19 -21.36 -2.00
N VAL A 189 -6.12 -21.39 -2.97
CA VAL A 189 -6.34 -22.54 -3.85
C VAL A 189 -5.11 -22.79 -4.71
N LEU A 190 -4.59 -21.75 -5.38
CA LEU A 190 -3.37 -21.83 -6.18
C LEU A 190 -2.16 -22.31 -5.35
N ALA A 191 -2.02 -21.80 -4.13
CA ALA A 191 -0.97 -22.24 -3.21
C ALA A 191 -1.11 -23.72 -2.84
N SER A 192 -2.34 -24.20 -2.60
CA SER A 192 -2.63 -25.60 -2.30
C SER A 192 -2.29 -26.52 -3.47
N GLU A 193 -2.65 -26.14 -4.69
CA GLU A 193 -2.32 -26.89 -5.91
C GLU A 193 -0.81 -26.96 -6.14
N LYS A 194 -0.11 -25.82 -6.04
CA LYS A 194 1.36 -25.76 -6.22
C LYS A 194 2.12 -26.50 -5.11
N THR A 195 1.54 -26.60 -3.91
CA THR A 195 2.09 -27.40 -2.81
C THR A 195 1.85 -28.90 -3.00
N LYS A 196 0.76 -29.30 -3.69
CA LYS A 196 0.46 -30.69 -4.08
C LYS A 196 1.42 -31.25 -5.14
N ASP A 197 2.29 -30.46 -5.74
CA ASP A 197 3.42 -30.96 -6.54
C ASP A 197 4.73 -30.96 -5.73
N SER A 198 4.82 -30.08 -4.72
CA SER A 198 6.03 -29.87 -3.91
C SER A 198 6.17 -30.82 -2.72
N TRP A 199 5.10 -31.41 -2.19
CA TRP A 199 5.20 -32.39 -1.08
C TRP A 199 6.08 -33.60 -1.41
N HIS A 200 6.25 -33.94 -2.69
CA HIS A 200 7.20 -34.95 -3.15
C HIS A 200 8.67 -34.46 -3.14
N LEU A 201 8.92 -33.16 -3.30
CA LEU A 201 10.25 -32.54 -3.31
C LEU A 201 10.69 -32.04 -1.92
N LEU A 202 9.74 -31.73 -1.02
CA LEU A 202 9.99 -31.21 0.33
C LEU A 202 10.52 -32.27 1.31
N ARG A 203 10.54 -33.56 0.94
CA ARG A 203 11.11 -34.63 1.79
C ARG A 203 12.65 -34.63 1.82
N ARG A 204 13.31 -33.76 1.04
CA ARG A 204 14.79 -33.61 1.02
C ARG A 204 15.35 -32.46 1.87
N SER A 205 14.51 -31.56 2.38
CA SER A 205 14.97 -30.43 3.20
C SER A 205 14.03 -30.22 4.40
N ASP A 206 14.60 -30.23 5.59
CA ASP A 206 13.94 -30.31 6.92
C ASP A 206 12.57 -29.62 7.07
N PRO A 207 11.52 -30.35 7.51
CA PRO A 207 10.14 -29.86 7.54
C PRO A 207 9.72 -29.09 8.82
N SER A 208 10.63 -28.84 9.78
CA SER A 208 10.21 -28.33 11.10
C SER A 208 10.14 -26.80 11.24
N SER A 209 10.73 -26.00 10.35
CA SER A 209 10.99 -24.58 10.65
C SER A 209 10.31 -23.58 9.73
N HIS A 210 9.93 -23.96 8.51
CA HIS A 210 9.52 -22.97 7.52
C HIS A 210 8.00 -22.73 7.45
N CYS A 211 7.13 -23.74 7.53
CA CYS A 211 5.70 -23.52 7.29
C CYS A 211 4.91 -22.93 8.46
N ARG A 212 5.41 -22.98 9.71
CA ARG A 212 4.74 -22.31 10.85
C ARG A 212 4.93 -20.79 10.84
N SER A 213 5.92 -20.28 10.12
CA SER A 213 6.25 -18.84 10.12
C SER A 213 5.42 -17.98 9.15
N TRP A 214 4.77 -18.58 8.13
CA TRP A 214 4.14 -17.78 7.06
C TRP A 214 2.68 -17.39 7.32
N VAL A 215 1.99 -18.07 8.24
CA VAL A 215 0.56 -17.81 8.53
C VAL A 215 0.35 -17.15 9.89
N ILE A 216 1.31 -17.26 10.82
CA ILE A 216 1.20 -16.72 12.19
C ILE A 216 2.46 -15.91 12.56
N VAL A 217 2.84 -14.92 11.74
CA VAL A 217 3.69 -13.80 12.22
C VAL A 217 3.17 -12.52 11.57
N GLY A 218 1.95 -12.16 11.93
CA GLY A 218 1.37 -10.85 11.67
C GLY A 218 1.03 -10.08 12.94
N ASP A 219 1.17 -10.69 14.13
CA ASP A 219 0.89 -10.01 15.40
C ASP A 219 1.37 -10.84 16.62
N GLN A 220 2.65 -10.72 17.02
CA GLN A 220 3.11 -10.90 18.42
C GLN A 220 4.63 -10.62 18.52
N GLU A 221 5.01 -9.54 19.22
CA GLU A 221 6.33 -9.51 19.89
C GLU A 221 6.42 -10.66 20.91
N PRO A 222 7.52 -11.42 21.00
CA PRO A 222 7.77 -12.26 22.15
C PRO A 222 8.51 -11.51 23.27
N PRO A 223 8.13 -11.68 24.54
CA PRO A 223 8.79 -11.04 25.67
C PRO A 223 10.10 -11.74 26.04
N SER A 224 11.10 -10.94 26.43
CA SER A 224 12.25 -11.29 27.28
C SER A 224 13.08 -12.54 26.94
N ARG A 225 14.27 -12.31 26.37
CA ARG A 225 15.49 -12.96 26.90
C ARG A 225 16.47 -11.90 27.35
N ARG A 226 16.48 -11.69 28.66
CA ARG A 226 17.55 -11.08 29.44
C ARG A 226 18.81 -11.94 29.22
N VAL A 227 19.76 -11.45 28.41
CA VAL A 227 21.15 -11.91 28.47
C VAL A 227 21.95 -10.73 28.97
N SER A 228 22.19 -10.75 30.29
CA SER A 228 23.24 -9.97 30.92
C SER A 228 24.58 -10.44 30.37
N GLY A 229 25.40 -9.51 29.88
CA GLY A 229 26.77 -9.81 29.43
C GLY A 229 27.46 -8.54 28.93
N LEU A 230 28.16 -7.88 29.85
CA LEU A 230 29.01 -6.71 29.62
C LEU A 230 30.18 -7.00 28.66
N ALA A 231 30.51 -6.02 27.83
CA ALA A 231 31.84 -5.57 27.34
C ALA A 231 31.61 -4.86 25.98
N GLU A 232 31.60 -3.53 25.89
CA GLU A 232 32.80 -2.68 25.75
C GLU A 232 33.83 -3.32 24.81
N ASP A 233 33.79 -2.99 23.51
CA ASP A 233 34.76 -2.07 22.91
C ASP A 233 34.43 -1.84 21.42
N GLY A 234 34.70 -0.63 20.94
CA GLY A 234 34.32 -0.20 19.59
C GLY A 234 35.35 -0.54 18.52
N GLN A 235 34.89 -0.76 17.29
CA GLN A 235 35.64 -0.27 16.13
C GLN A 235 34.78 -0.17 14.86
N ARG A 236 34.78 1.05 14.31
CA ARG A 236 34.44 1.37 12.92
C ARG A 236 35.29 0.52 11.98
N VAL A 237 34.67 -0.07 10.96
CA VAL A 237 35.39 -0.53 9.77
C VAL A 237 34.92 0.30 8.58
N TYR A 238 35.81 1.16 8.13
CA TYR A 238 35.73 1.88 6.86
C TYR A 238 36.05 0.90 5.72
N PHE A 239 35.25 0.94 4.65
CA PHE A 239 35.59 0.31 3.36
C PHE A 239 36.21 1.35 2.43
N LEU A 240 37.42 1.09 1.95
CA LEU A 240 38.06 1.60 0.72
C LEU A 240 39.25 0.66 0.38
N PRO A 241 39.75 0.62 -0.87
CA PRO A 241 39.82 -0.63 -1.61
C PRO A 241 41.25 -1.00 -2.10
N ASN A 242 41.32 -2.18 -2.73
CA ASN A 242 42.27 -2.58 -3.76
C ASN A 242 43.65 -3.10 -3.32
N SER A 243 43.93 -4.37 -3.64
CA SER A 243 45.29 -4.88 -3.85
C SER A 243 45.21 -6.17 -4.67
N GLN A 244 45.74 -6.11 -5.90
CA GLN A 244 46.01 -7.27 -6.75
C GLN A 244 47.08 -8.18 -6.14
N PRO A 245 47.09 -9.49 -6.45
CA PRO A 245 48.26 -10.33 -6.23
C PRO A 245 49.16 -10.37 -7.47
N GLN A 246 50.43 -10.01 -7.27
CA GLN A 246 51.54 -10.38 -8.15
C GLN A 246 51.81 -11.88 -8.00
N THR A 247 51.95 -12.60 -9.12
CA THR A 247 52.56 -13.94 -9.16
C THR A 247 53.89 -13.85 -9.89
N SER A 248 54.96 -14.13 -9.14
CA SER A 248 56.31 -14.33 -9.62
C SER A 248 56.70 -15.78 -9.35
N THR A 249 56.79 -16.62 -10.38
CA THR A 249 57.89 -17.55 -10.70
C THR A 249 57.53 -18.37 -11.93
#